data_AF-A0A1V9K0L1-F1
#
_entry.id   AF-A0A1V9K0L1-F1
#
_cell.length_a   1.000
_cell.length_b   1.000
_cell.length_c   1.000
_cell.angle_alpha   90.00
_cell.angle_beta   90.00
_cell.angle_gamma   90.00
#
_symmetry.space_group_name_H-M   'P 1'
#
loop_
_entity.id
_entity.type
_entity.pdbx_description
1 polymer ?
#
loop_
_entity_poly.entity_id
_entity_poly.type
_entity_poly.pdbx_seq_one_letter_code
_entity_poly.pdbx_strand_id
1 'polypeptide(L)'
;MTALGNPVEARPWREGDGQAPTVWTWPLTDPPALWVRHNGSWRWASVTARHDWPDGRTAYQVLIDTDGTTSKSHRTFWWPHDGLRVAHHSAAEPTTEPGRGGDLPRPPRRTASGR
;
A
#
# COMPACT_ATOMS: atom_id res chain seq x y z
N MET A 1 -25.37 -7.08 0.28
CA MET A 1 -24.18 -7.43 1.08
C MET A 1 -22.98 -7.33 0.16
N THR A 2 -22.30 -6.18 0.10
CA THR A 2 -21.12 -6.02 -0.76
C THR A 2 -19.97 -6.79 -0.13
N ALA A 3 -19.68 -7.99 -0.63
CA ALA A 3 -18.49 -8.72 -0.23
C ALA A 3 -17.29 -7.81 -0.53
N LEU A 4 -16.57 -7.33 0.49
CA LEU A 4 -15.35 -6.55 0.28
C LEU A 4 -14.42 -7.44 -0.54
N GLY A 5 -14.17 -7.07 -1.80
CA GLY A 5 -13.34 -7.84 -2.70
C GLY A 5 -11.90 -7.93 -2.19
N ASN A 6 -11.20 -8.99 -2.57
CA ASN A 6 -9.75 -9.05 -2.39
C ASN A 6 -9.12 -7.81 -3.06
N PRO A 7 -8.06 -7.22 -2.49
CA PRO A 7 -7.44 -6.04 -3.04
C PRO A 7 -6.86 -6.30 -4.43
N VAL A 8 -7.06 -5.33 -5.32
CA VAL A 8 -6.55 -5.40 -6.70
C VAL A 8 -5.04 -5.23 -6.67
N GLU A 9 -4.34 -6.25 -7.14
CA GLU A 9 -2.89 -6.26 -7.24
C GLU A 9 -2.43 -5.34 -8.39
N ALA A 10 -1.49 -4.45 -8.10
CA ALA A 10 -0.85 -3.60 -9.08
C ALA A 10 0.23 -4.40 -9.80
N ARG A 11 0.15 -4.43 -11.14
CA ARG A 11 1.18 -5.04 -11.95
C ARG A 11 2.51 -4.28 -11.76
N PRO A 12 3.67 -4.97 -11.86
CA PRO A 12 4.95 -4.29 -11.96
C PRO A 12 4.95 -3.31 -13.15
N TRP A 13 5.51 -2.12 -12.97
CA TRP A 13 5.71 -1.19 -14.06
C TRP A 13 6.60 -1.80 -15.15
N ARG A 14 6.33 -1.45 -16.40
CA ARG A 14 7.11 -1.84 -17.58
C ARG A 14 7.43 -0.59 -18.40
N GLU A 15 8.54 -0.60 -19.14
CA GLU A 15 8.98 0.54 -19.96
C GLU A 15 7.91 1.02 -20.97
N GLY A 16 7.04 0.12 -21.44
CA GLY A 16 5.92 0.47 -22.32
C GLY A 16 4.74 1.19 -21.65
N ASP A 17 4.72 1.32 -20.33
CA ASP A 17 3.66 1.98 -19.56
C ASP A 17 3.86 3.51 -19.45
N GLY A 18 4.95 4.03 -20.02
CA GLY A 18 5.31 5.44 -19.95
C GLY A 18 6.22 5.72 -18.75
N GLN A 19 6.05 6.88 -18.11
CA GLN A 19 6.94 7.30 -17.02
C GLN A 19 6.90 6.32 -15.84
N ALA A 20 8.08 5.97 -15.32
CA ALA A 20 8.21 5.11 -14.15
C ALA A 20 7.55 5.74 -12.91
N PRO A 21 6.88 4.93 -12.06
CA PRO A 21 6.30 5.43 -10.83
C PRO A 21 7.40 5.90 -9.88
N THR A 22 7.12 6.96 -9.13
CA THR A 22 7.99 7.38 -8.03
C THR A 22 7.86 6.40 -6.88
N VAL A 23 8.97 5.77 -6.50
CA VAL A 23 9.00 4.77 -5.41
C VAL A 23 9.52 5.43 -4.14
N TRP A 24 8.70 5.38 -3.10
CA TRP A 24 9.04 5.78 -1.73
C TRP A 24 9.26 4.54 -0.89
N THR A 25 10.28 4.52 -0.04
CA THR A 25 10.58 3.38 0.84
C THR A 25 10.61 3.82 2.30
N TRP A 26 10.32 2.88 3.20
CA TRP A 26 10.35 3.11 4.64
C TRP A 26 11.65 2.62 5.28
N PRO A 27 12.08 3.23 6.40
CA PRO A 27 13.19 2.70 7.17
C PRO A 27 12.72 1.41 7.84
N LEU A 28 13.58 0.40 7.86
CA LEU A 28 13.29 -0.92 8.41
C LEU A 28 12.96 -0.91 9.92
N THR A 29 13.24 0.19 10.62
CA THR A 29 13.04 0.32 12.07
C THR A 29 11.57 0.46 12.46
N ASP A 30 10.74 1.05 11.62
CA ASP A 30 9.30 1.25 11.91
C ASP A 30 8.49 1.33 10.61
N PRO A 31 8.32 0.22 9.88
CA PRO A 31 7.50 0.24 8.67
C PRO A 31 6.01 0.37 9.04
N PRO A 32 5.24 1.20 8.32
CA PRO A 32 3.80 1.20 8.48
C PRO A 32 3.22 -0.15 8.08
N ALA A 33 2.01 -0.44 8.53
CA ALA A 33 1.35 -1.70 8.22
C ALA A 33 -0.09 -1.49 7.75
N LEU A 34 -0.51 -2.37 6.84
CA LEU A 34 -1.86 -2.44 6.31
C LEU A 34 -2.50 -3.78 6.66
N TRP A 35 -3.78 -3.73 6.98
CA TRP A 35 -4.67 -4.88 6.99
C TRP A 35 -5.11 -5.14 5.56
N VAL A 36 -4.76 -6.30 5.03
CA VAL A 36 -5.09 -6.73 3.67
C VAL A 36 -6.09 -7.86 3.77
N ARG A 37 -7.22 -7.76 3.09
CA ARG A 37 -8.21 -8.83 3.05
C ARG A 37 -7.76 -9.90 2.06
N HIS A 38 -7.42 -11.08 2.57
CA HIS A 38 -7.01 -12.22 1.76
C HIS A 38 -7.84 -13.44 2.14
N ASN A 39 -8.47 -14.07 1.15
CA ASN A 39 -9.29 -15.27 1.31
C ASN A 39 -10.39 -15.13 2.39
N GLY A 40 -11.04 -13.97 2.44
CA GLY A 40 -12.13 -13.67 3.39
C GLY A 40 -11.68 -13.12 4.75
N SER A 41 -10.39 -13.24 5.11
CA SER A 41 -9.82 -12.83 6.40
C SER A 41 -8.90 -11.62 6.27
N TRP A 42 -8.77 -10.84 7.34
CA TRP A 42 -7.80 -9.74 7.41
C TRP A 42 -6.42 -10.29 7.81
N ARG A 43 -5.40 -9.92 7.05
CA ARG A 43 -4.00 -10.29 7.28
C ARG A 43 -3.16 -9.05 7.48
N TRP A 44 -2.25 -9.12 8.45
CA TRP A 44 -1.31 -8.05 8.71
C TRP A 44 -0.23 -8.07 7.63
N ALA A 45 0.01 -6.92 7.02
CA ALA A 45 1.04 -6.76 5.99
C ALA A 45 1.87 -5.52 6.26
N SER A 46 3.19 -5.68 6.36
CA SER A 46 4.11 -4.55 6.55
C SER A 46 4.34 -3.87 5.20
N VAL A 47 4.15 -2.56 5.13
CA VAL A 47 4.39 -1.79 3.92
C VAL A 47 5.88 -1.57 3.77
N THR A 48 6.42 -1.97 2.62
CA THR A 48 7.85 -1.84 2.30
C THR A 48 8.11 -0.68 1.34
N ALA A 49 7.18 -0.42 0.42
CA ALA A 49 7.30 0.66 -0.55
C ALA A 49 5.95 1.22 -1.01
N ARG A 50 5.95 2.47 -1.45
CA ARG A 50 4.81 3.17 -2.05
C ARG A 50 5.19 3.61 -3.45
N HIS A 51 4.36 3.28 -4.42
CA HIS A 51 4.55 3.63 -5.82
C HIS A 51 3.50 4.68 -6.17
N ASP A 52 3.95 5.91 -6.43
CA ASP A 52 3.11 6.96 -6.99
C ASP A 52 3.24 6.94 -8.51
N TRP A 53 2.16 6.53 -9.17
CA TRP A 53 2.09 6.46 -10.62
C TRP A 53 1.79 7.84 -11.21
N PRO A 54 2.29 8.13 -12.43
CA PRO A 54 2.07 9.41 -13.10
C PRO A 54 0.58 9.72 -13.34
N ASP A 55 -0.27 8.69 -13.40
CA ASP A 55 -1.74 8.84 -13.51
C ASP A 55 -2.42 9.38 -12.23
N GLY A 56 -1.65 9.67 -11.17
CA GLY A 56 -2.16 10.05 -9.85
C GLY A 56 -2.67 8.88 -9.01
N ARG A 57 -2.45 7.64 -9.45
CA ARG A 57 -2.75 6.42 -8.69
C ARG A 57 -1.60 6.06 -7.77
N THR A 58 -1.92 5.56 -6.58
CA THR A 58 -0.91 5.08 -5.63
C THR A 58 -1.07 3.57 -5.45
N ALA A 59 0.05 2.86 -5.43
CA ALA A 59 0.10 1.46 -5.06
C ALA A 59 1.03 1.25 -3.86
N TYR A 60 0.67 0.39 -2.93
CA TYR A 60 1.52 0.02 -1.80
C TYR A 60 2.05 -1.38 -1.99
N GLN A 61 3.37 -1.51 -1.96
CA GLN A 61 4.06 -2.78 -1.83
C GLN A 61 4.08 -3.17 -0.35
N VAL A 62 3.54 -4.34 -0.06
CA VAL A 62 3.43 -4.90 1.27
C VAL A 62 4.02 -6.31 1.31
N LEU A 63 4.56 -6.66 2.47
CA LEU A 63 5.04 -7.98 2.80
C LEU A 63 3.95 -8.69 3.61
N ILE A 64 3.27 -9.65 2.99
CA ILE A 64 2.12 -10.37 3.57
C ILE A 64 2.36 -11.87 3.59
N ASP A 65 1.95 -12.53 4.67
CA ASP A 65 1.84 -13.99 4.74
C ASP A 65 0.50 -14.44 4.12
N THR A 66 0.57 -15.11 2.97
CA THR A 66 -0.61 -15.60 2.22
C THR A 66 -1.04 -17.00 2.62
N ASP A 67 -0.09 -17.83 3.03
CA ASP A 67 -0.25 -19.28 3.16
C ASP A 67 -0.34 -19.76 4.61
N GLY A 68 -0.25 -18.86 5.61
CA GLY A 68 -0.29 -19.22 7.03
C GLY A 68 0.98 -19.94 7.52
N THR A 69 2.01 -20.04 6.68
CA THR A 69 3.21 -20.85 6.89
C THR A 69 4.44 -20.04 7.31
N THR A 70 4.29 -18.73 7.54
CA THR A 70 5.36 -17.75 7.84
C THR A 70 6.11 -17.25 6.59
N SER A 71 5.80 -17.78 5.41
CA SER A 71 6.34 -17.32 4.14
C SER A 71 5.69 -16.01 3.73
N LYS A 72 6.38 -14.90 3.98
CA LYS A 72 5.92 -13.58 3.55
C LYS A 72 6.29 -13.33 2.09
N SER A 73 5.32 -12.92 1.29
CA SER A 73 5.50 -12.55 -0.11
C SER A 73 5.31 -11.04 -0.30
N HIS A 74 6.13 -10.43 -1.15
CA HIS A 74 5.93 -9.05 -1.56
C HIS A 74 4.78 -8.96 -2.56
N ARG A 75 3.69 -8.29 -2.19
CA ARG A 75 2.55 -8.00 -3.05
C ARG A 75 2.36 -6.50 -3.17
N THR A 76 1.97 -6.02 -4.33
CA THR A 76 1.70 -4.59 -4.55
C THR A 76 0.21 -4.42 -4.78
N PHE A 77 -0.46 -3.59 -3.99
CA PHE A 77 -1.91 -3.37 -4.10
C PHE A 77 -2.24 -1.92 -4.41
N TRP A 78 -3.26 -1.69 -5.24
CA TRP A 78 -3.77 -0.36 -5.51
C TRP A 78 -4.47 0.24 -4.28
N TRP A 79 -4.24 1.53 -4.05
CA TRP A 79 -4.88 2.30 -3.00
C TRP A 79 -5.62 3.52 -3.57
N PRO A 80 -6.81 3.88 -3.03
CA PRO A 80 -7.55 3.20 -1.95
C PRO A 80 -8.34 1.97 -2.45
N HIS A 81 -8.55 0.98 -1.57
CA HIS A 81 -9.37 -0.19 -1.87
C HIS A 81 -10.12 -0.67 -0.62
N ASP A 82 -11.35 -1.15 -0.78
CA ASP A 82 -12.22 -1.66 0.31
C ASP A 82 -11.63 -2.85 1.08
N GLY A 83 -10.75 -3.60 0.41
CA GLY A 83 -9.97 -4.72 0.96
C GLY A 83 -8.65 -4.31 1.63
N LEU A 84 -8.36 -3.01 1.76
CA LEU A 84 -7.16 -2.49 2.44
C LEU A 84 -7.59 -1.53 3.56
N ARG A 85 -7.00 -1.70 4.75
CA ARG A 85 -7.21 -0.77 5.88
C ARG A 85 -5.88 -0.45 6.52
N VAL A 86 -5.73 0.76 7.03
CA VAL A 86 -4.51 1.09 7.78
C VAL A 86 -4.53 0.34 9.11
N ALA A 87 -3.48 -0.43 9.36
CA ALA A 87 -3.30 -1.20 10.58
C ALA A 87 -2.40 -0.46 11.57
N HIS A 88 -1.32 0.12 11.05
CA HIS A 88 -0.36 0.87 11.81
C HIS A 88 0.13 2.07 11.00
N HIS A 89 -0.01 3.25 11.59
CA HIS A 89 0.63 4.46 11.11
C HIS A 89 2.03 4.49 11.71
N SER A 90 3.06 4.42 10.87
CA SER A 90 4.42 4.72 11.30
C SER A 90 4.53 6.22 11.59
N ALA A 91 5.31 6.57 12.62
CA ALA A 91 5.60 7.96 13.00
C ALA A 91 6.83 8.54 12.28
N ALA A 92 7.53 7.76 11.47
CA ALA A 92 8.64 8.26 10.64
C ALA A 92 8.08 9.09 9.45
N GLU A 93 8.85 9.81 8.58
CA GLU A 93 8.37 10.52 7.33
C GLU A 93 8.83 9.93 5.95
N PRO A 94 8.00 9.66 4.90
CA PRO A 94 8.40 8.87 3.72
C PRO A 94 9.44 9.60 2.93
N THR A 95 10.49 8.88 2.58
CA THR A 95 11.66 9.48 1.96
C THR A 95 11.92 8.75 0.65
N THR A 96 12.09 9.56 -0.39
CA THR A 96 12.50 9.17 -1.74
C THR A 96 13.97 8.78 -1.78
N GLU A 97 14.75 9.18 -0.78
CA GLU A 97 16.10 8.70 -0.57
C GLU A 97 16.05 7.29 0.04
N PRO A 98 16.90 6.35 -0.43
CA PRO A 98 17.02 5.05 0.20
C PRO A 98 17.49 5.23 1.65
N GLY A 99 16.57 5.19 2.62
CA GLY A 99 16.92 5.03 4.04
C GLY A 99 16.27 5.92 5.10
N ARG A 100 15.24 6.74 4.83
CA ARG A 100 14.66 7.59 5.90
C ARG A 100 13.14 7.81 5.87
N GLY A 101 12.35 6.77 5.57
CA GLY A 101 10.92 6.92 5.26
C GLY A 101 9.89 7.10 6.39
N GLY A 102 8.59 7.00 6.01
CA GLY A 102 7.44 7.36 6.84
C GLY A 102 6.11 7.93 6.28
N ASP A 103 5.49 8.86 7.01
CA ASP A 103 4.05 9.07 7.19
C ASP A 103 3.17 8.89 5.95
N LEU A 104 2.14 8.08 6.15
CA LEU A 104 1.17 7.71 5.13
C LEU A 104 0.46 8.96 4.58
N PRO A 105 0.24 9.09 3.26
CA PRO A 105 -0.68 10.11 2.76
C PRO A 105 -2.05 9.84 3.36
N ARG A 106 -2.59 10.84 4.05
CA ARG A 106 -3.97 10.80 4.53
C ARG A 106 -4.89 10.52 3.35
N PRO A 107 -5.93 9.66 3.49
CA PRO A 107 -6.92 9.51 2.43
C PRO A 107 -7.40 10.91 2.03
N PRO A 108 -7.66 11.19 0.74
CA PRO A 108 -8.19 12.47 0.35
C PRO A 108 -9.44 12.72 1.19
N ARG A 109 -9.42 13.80 1.97
CA ARG A 109 -10.61 14.28 2.66
C ARG A 109 -11.66 14.40 1.57
N ARG A 110 -12.68 13.53 1.61
CA ARG A 110 -13.89 13.69 0.82
C ARG A 110 -14.51 14.99 1.33
N THR A 111 -14.14 16.12 0.73
CA THR A 111 -14.87 17.37 0.90
C THR A 111 -16.25 17.08 0.34
N ALA A 112 -17.18 16.76 1.25
CA ALA A 112 -18.59 16.86 0.96
C ALA A 112 -18.87 18.34 0.68
N SER A 113 -18.73 18.74 -0.57
CA SER A 113 -19.39 19.93 -1.09
C SER A 113 -20.82 19.50 -1.41
N GLY A 114 -21.68 19.56 -0.40
CA GLY A 114 -23.12 19.50 -0.54
C GLY A 114 -23.67 20.85 -0.10
N ARG A 115 -24.23 21.58 -1.06
CA ARG A 115 -24.88 22.90 -0.94
C ARG A 115 -25.92 22.96 0.17
#